data_AF-A0A849X664-F1
#
_entry.id   AF-A0A849X664-F1
#
_cell.length_a   1.000
_cell.length_b   1.000
_cell.length_c   1.000
_cell.angle_alpha   90.00
_cell.angle_beta   90.00
_cell.angle_gamma   90.00
#
_symmetry.space_group_name_H-M   'P 1'
#
loop_
_entity.id
_entity.type
_entity.pdbx_description
1 polymer ?
#
loop_
_entity_poly.entity_id
_entity_poly.type
_entity_poly.pdbx_seq_one_letter_code
_entity_poly.pdbx_strand_id
1 'polypeptide(L)'
;PLSRLGPEPKDPITLAGYPSGLPMKVVEDARVTRVREIHLNAQVDAFGGNSGSPVTRRETGELLGILVEGGEDFEEDPAAGCRRARACRGGARCGSEKILRISAILSQLGGELP
;
A
#
# COMPACT_ATOMS: atom_id res chain seq x y z
N PRO A 1 -12.37 -4.64 -11.65
CA PRO A 1 -13.09 -5.66 -10.85
C PRO A 1 -12.70 -5.58 -9.36
N LEU A 2 -13.61 -5.92 -8.45
CA LEU A 2 -13.34 -5.97 -7.00
C LEU A 2 -13.02 -7.40 -6.58
N SER A 3 -12.13 -7.57 -5.60
CA SER A 3 -11.69 -8.91 -5.19
C SER A 3 -12.84 -9.70 -4.57
N ARG A 4 -13.23 -10.82 -5.19
CA ARG A 4 -14.25 -11.75 -4.66
C ARG A 4 -13.70 -12.66 -3.57
N LEU A 5 -12.41 -13.00 -3.67
CA LEU A 5 -11.68 -13.69 -2.62
C LEU A 5 -11.11 -12.64 -1.65
N GLY A 6 -11.15 -12.93 -0.35
CA GLY A 6 -10.50 -12.08 0.64
C GLY A 6 -8.99 -12.02 0.38
N PRO A 7 -8.33 -10.88 0.68
CA PRO A 7 -6.88 -10.83 0.68
C PRO A 7 -6.32 -11.75 1.76
N GLU A 8 -5.19 -12.38 1.47
CA GLU A 8 -4.45 -13.24 2.40
C GLU A 8 -3.04 -12.70 2.67
N PRO A 9 -2.41 -13.01 3.81
CA PRO A 9 -1.00 -12.73 4.02
C PRO A 9 -0.15 -13.35 2.91
N LYS A 10 0.86 -12.61 2.45
CA LYS A 10 1.73 -12.91 1.30
C LYS A 10 1.07 -12.78 -0.07
N ASP A 11 -0.19 -12.34 -0.16
CA ASP A 11 -0.78 -12.05 -1.47
C ASP A 11 0.07 -11.00 -2.21
N PRO A 12 0.48 -11.29 -3.46
CA PRO A 12 1.11 -10.33 -4.35
C PRO A 12 0.14 -9.22 -4.76
N ILE A 13 0.61 -7.98 -4.59
CA ILE A 13 -0.18 -6.79 -4.85
C ILE A 13 0.58 -5.82 -5.75
N THR A 14 -0.18 -4.97 -6.43
CA THR A 14 0.34 -3.84 -7.20
C THR A 14 -0.17 -2.54 -6.61
N LEU A 15 0.70 -1.54 -6.50
CA LEU A 15 0.33 -0.16 -6.21
C LEU A 15 0.71 0.72 -7.40
N ALA A 16 -0.18 1.61 -7.82
CA ALA A 16 0.09 2.61 -8.84
C ALA A 16 -0.27 4.00 -8.31
N GLY A 17 0.72 4.87 -8.16
CA GLY A 17 0.54 6.15 -7.46
C GLY A 17 1.56 7.20 -7.82
N TYR A 18 1.41 8.41 -7.26
CA TYR A 18 2.24 9.59 -7.54
C TYR A 18 3.09 9.98 -6.31
N PRO A 19 4.17 9.24 -5.99
CA PRO A 19 5.01 9.52 -4.83
C PRO A 19 5.60 10.92 -4.91
N SER A 20 5.40 11.74 -3.87
CA SER A 20 5.99 13.08 -3.74
C SER A 20 5.71 14.01 -4.94
N GLY A 21 4.60 13.80 -5.64
CA GLY A 21 4.24 14.56 -6.85
C GLY A 21 5.06 14.17 -8.09
N LEU A 22 5.89 13.13 -8.02
CA LEU A 22 6.60 12.58 -9.17
C LEU A 22 5.62 11.88 -10.12
N PRO A 23 6.02 11.63 -11.38
CA PRO A 23 5.27 10.78 -12.30
C PRO A 23 4.90 9.44 -11.69
N MET A 24 3.84 8.83 -12.23
CA MET A 24 3.28 7.59 -11.69
C MET A 24 4.35 6.51 -11.54
N LYS A 25 4.48 5.97 -10.32
CA LYS A 25 5.27 4.79 -10.00
C LYS A 25 4.34 3.59 -9.87
N VAL A 26 4.66 2.51 -10.57
CA VAL A 26 3.98 1.21 -10.44
C VAL A 26 4.91 0.27 -9.66
N VAL A 27 4.39 -0.31 -8.59
CA VAL A 27 5.12 -1.19 -7.68
C VAL A 27 4.49 -2.57 -7.71
N GLU A 28 5.18 -3.55 -8.28
CA GLU A 28 4.68 -4.93 -8.45
C GLU A 28 5.37 -5.95 -7.53
N ASP A 29 6.47 -5.56 -6.88
CA ASP A 29 7.16 -6.39 -5.88
C ASP A 29 6.68 -6.07 -4.45
N ALA A 30 5.37 -6.04 -4.28
CA ALA A 30 4.71 -5.76 -3.01
C ALA A 30 3.88 -6.95 -2.53
N ARG A 31 3.75 -7.08 -1.20
CA ARG A 31 3.06 -8.22 -0.57
C ARG A 31 2.25 -7.76 0.62
N VAL A 32 1.07 -8.36 0.80
CA VAL A 32 0.31 -8.24 2.05
C VAL A 32 1.10 -8.88 3.18
N THR A 33 1.31 -8.16 4.28
CA THR A 33 1.98 -8.69 5.48
C THR A 33 0.99 -9.13 6.53
N ARG A 34 -0.16 -8.46 6.63
CA ARG A 34 -1.22 -8.79 7.58
C ARG A 34 -2.59 -8.36 7.07
N VAL A 35 -3.60 -9.18 7.33
CA VAL A 35 -5.00 -8.88 7.03
C VAL A 35 -5.70 -8.51 8.34
N ARG A 36 -6.38 -7.36 8.36
CA ARG A 36 -7.26 -6.92 9.45
C ARG A 36 -8.67 -6.73 8.93
N GLU A 37 -9.60 -6.50 9.84
CA GLU A 37 -11.01 -6.30 9.51
C GLU A 37 -11.21 -5.13 8.54
N ILE A 38 -10.67 -3.95 8.88
CA ILE A 38 -10.87 -2.72 8.09
C ILE A 38 -9.71 -2.39 7.14
N HIS A 39 -8.51 -2.92 7.37
CA HIS A 39 -7.32 -2.56 6.58
C HIS A 39 -6.40 -3.77 6.34
N LEU A 40 -5.48 -3.63 5.40
CA LEU A 40 -4.35 -4.52 5.20
C LEU A 40 -3.08 -3.78 5.61
N ASN A 41 -2.13 -4.51 6.16
CA ASN A 41 -0.75 -4.06 6.18
C ASN A 41 -0.05 -4.72 4.99
N ALA A 42 0.83 -3.97 4.34
CA ALA A 42 1.64 -4.47 3.25
C ALA A 42 3.07 -3.97 3.37
N GLN A 43 3.98 -4.70 2.75
CA GLN A 43 5.29 -4.19 2.38
C GLN A 43 5.18 -3.72 0.93
N VAL A 44 5.19 -2.41 0.73
CA VAL A 44 5.12 -1.77 -0.58
C VAL A 44 6.04 -0.56 -0.57
N ASP A 45 6.77 -0.36 -1.66
CA ASP A 45 7.63 0.81 -1.84
C ASP A 45 6.77 2.07 -2.09
N ALA A 46 6.17 2.59 -1.02
CA ALA A 46 5.33 3.79 -1.04
C ALA A 46 6.02 4.94 -0.31
N PHE A 47 5.73 6.14 -0.80
CA PHE A 47 6.14 7.42 -0.22
C PHE A 47 4.91 8.31 -0.01
N GLY A 48 5.02 9.34 0.82
CA GLY A 48 4.08 10.44 0.91
C GLY A 48 3.70 10.95 -0.49
N GLY A 49 2.41 11.15 -0.74
CA GLY A 49 1.83 11.40 -2.07
C GLY A 49 1.20 10.17 -2.73
N ASN A 50 1.51 8.95 -2.27
CA ASN A 50 0.78 7.76 -2.70
C ASN A 50 -0.58 7.57 -2.01
N SER A 51 -0.91 8.36 -0.98
CA SER A 51 -2.23 8.28 -0.34
C SER A 51 -3.35 8.45 -1.37
N GLY A 52 -4.35 7.57 -1.33
CA GLY A 52 -5.41 7.51 -2.34
C GLY A 52 -5.13 6.58 -3.53
N SER A 53 -3.91 6.04 -3.64
CA SER A 53 -3.55 5.14 -4.74
C SER A 53 -4.29 3.80 -4.64
N PRO A 54 -4.75 3.23 -5.76
CA PRO A 54 -5.34 1.90 -5.78
C PRO A 54 -4.27 0.85 -5.46
N VAL A 55 -4.69 -0.15 -4.70
CA VAL A 55 -3.93 -1.38 -4.49
C VAL A 55 -4.72 -2.56 -5.03
N THR A 56 -4.15 -3.26 -5.99
CA THR A 56 -4.79 -4.38 -6.68
C THR A 56 -4.06 -5.69 -6.41
N ARG A 57 -4.75 -6.82 -6.55
CA ARG A 57 -4.13 -8.14 -6.67
C ARG A 57 -3.34 -8.15 -7.97
N ARG A 58 -2.06 -8.54 -7.91
CA ARG A 58 -1.14 -8.40 -9.06
C ARG A 58 -1.57 -9.25 -10.26
N GLU A 59 -2.03 -10.47 -10.02
CA GLU A 59 -2.34 -11.44 -11.09
C GLU A 59 -3.68 -11.17 -11.76
N THR A 60 -4.67 -10.66 -11.02
CA THR A 60 -6.04 -10.48 -11.52
C THR A 60 -6.42 -9.02 -11.77
N GLY A 61 -5.66 -8.07 -11.24
CA GLY A 61 -6.00 -6.64 -11.27
C GLY A 61 -7.21 -6.28 -10.39
N GLU A 62 -7.69 -7.21 -9.55
CA GLU A 62 -8.82 -6.94 -8.66
C GLU A 62 -8.44 -5.93 -7.58
N LEU A 63 -9.29 -4.92 -7.36
CA LEU A 63 -9.07 -3.92 -6.33
C LEU A 63 -9.20 -4.55 -4.95
N LEU A 64 -8.16 -4.41 -4.13
CA LEU A 64 -8.12 -4.85 -2.73
C LEU A 64 -8.39 -3.69 -1.78
N GLY A 65 -7.98 -2.47 -2.15
CA GLY A 65 -8.19 -1.29 -1.33
C GLY A 65 -7.44 -0.06 -1.81
N ILE A 66 -7.34 0.91 -0.92
CA ILE A 66 -6.73 2.22 -1.16
C ILE A 66 -5.63 2.45 -0.12
N LEU A 67 -4.44 2.88 -0.53
CA LEU A 67 -3.38 3.24 0.42
C LEU A 67 -3.78 4.49 1.21
N VAL A 68 -3.76 4.43 2.54
CA VAL A 68 -4.20 5.55 3.41
C VAL A 68 -3.16 6.01 4.43
N GLU A 69 -2.16 5.18 4.74
CA GLU A 69 -1.14 5.48 5.74
C GLU A 69 0.15 4.72 5.40
N GLY A 70 1.29 5.25 5.85
CA GLY A 70 2.61 4.65 5.66
C GLY A 70 3.60 5.10 6.72
N GLY A 71 4.82 4.56 6.64
CA GLY A 71 5.91 4.91 7.55
C GLY A 71 6.63 6.21 7.20
N GLU A 72 7.77 6.44 7.85
CA GLU A 72 8.68 7.53 7.49
C GLU A 72 9.35 7.25 6.14
N ASP A 73 9.25 8.22 5.22
CA ASP A 73 9.73 8.11 3.84
C ASP A 73 11.24 8.32 3.68
N PHE A 74 11.80 9.28 4.44
CA PHE A 74 13.16 9.76 4.27
C PHE A 74 13.83 9.98 5.62
N GLU A 75 15.14 9.75 5.65
CA GLU A 75 16.04 10.10 6.75
C GLU A 75 16.94 11.26 6.34
N GLU A 76 17.28 12.14 7.29
CA GLU A 76 18.26 13.20 7.04
C GLU A 76 19.68 12.63 7.00
N ASP A 77 20.49 13.06 6.04
CA ASP A 77 21.94 12.91 6.07
C ASP A 77 22.62 14.27 6.21
N PRO A 78 22.97 14.67 7.45
CA PRO A 78 23.69 15.92 7.71
C PRO A 78 25.07 15.97 7.04
N ALA A 79 25.75 14.84 6.85
CA ALA A 79 27.09 14.81 6.27
C ALA A 79 27.06 15.12 4.76
N ALA A 80 26.01 14.65 4.06
CA ALA A 80 25.80 14.97 2.64
C ALA A 80 24.90 16.20 2.42
N GLY A 81 24.30 16.77 3.48
CA GLY A 81 23.39 17.91 3.38
C GLY A 81 22.10 17.62 2.60
N CYS A 82 21.61 16.38 2.62
CA CYS A 82 20.43 15.96 1.85
C CYS A 82 19.54 14.98 2.63
N ARG A 83 18.39 14.62 2.05
CA ARG A 83 17.51 13.57 2.56
C ARG A 83 17.70 12.30 1.73
N ARG A 84 17.77 11.14 2.38
CA ARG A 84 17.85 9.83 1.73
C ARG A 84 16.55 9.08 1.89
N ALA A 85 16.14 8.34 0.85
CA ALA A 85 15.01 7.44 0.95
C ALA A 85 15.30 6.38 2.02
N ARG A 86 14.36 6.20 2.95
CA ARG A 86 14.53 5.27 4.06
C ARG A 86 14.42 3.84 3.53
N ALA A 87 15.52 3.10 3.59
CA ALA A 87 15.55 1.72 3.11
C ALA A 87 15.05 0.75 4.18
N CYS A 88 14.06 -0.07 3.82
CA CYS A 88 13.50 -1.07 4.72
C CYS A 88 14.17 -2.44 4.56
N ARG A 89 15.06 -2.80 5.50
CA ARG A 89 15.81 -4.08 5.53
C ARG A 89 15.29 -5.07 6.58
N GLY A 90 13.96 -5.21 6.72
CA GLY A 90 13.35 -6.29 7.51
C GLY A 90 13.24 -6.10 9.03
N GLY A 91 13.16 -4.86 9.52
CA GLY A 91 12.95 -4.53 10.95
C GLY A 91 11.50 -4.15 11.31
N ALA A 92 11.22 -3.94 12.61
CA ALA A 92 9.87 -3.69 13.16
C ALA A 92 9.14 -2.44 12.63
N ARG A 93 9.83 -1.54 11.91
CA ARG A 93 9.26 -0.33 11.27
C ARG A 93 9.16 -0.44 9.74
N CYS A 94 9.13 -1.66 9.23
CA CYS A 94 8.95 -1.97 7.81
C CYS A 94 7.63 -2.71 7.61
N GLY A 95 6.82 -2.28 6.64
CA GLY A 95 5.47 -2.80 6.44
C GLY A 95 4.38 -2.03 7.22
N SER A 96 4.59 -0.72 7.37
CA SER A 96 3.68 0.25 7.99
C SER A 96 2.56 0.70 7.05
N GLU A 97 2.60 0.25 5.80
CA GLU A 97 1.72 0.73 4.75
C GLU A 97 0.34 0.11 4.97
N LYS A 98 -0.62 0.96 5.33
CA LYS A 98 -2.00 0.54 5.58
C LYS A 98 -2.86 0.83 4.37
N ILE A 99 -3.60 -0.19 3.97
CA ILE A 99 -4.50 -0.16 2.83
C ILE A 99 -5.91 -0.33 3.36
N LEU A 100 -6.74 0.69 3.24
CA LEU A 100 -8.16 0.60 3.60
C LEU A 100 -8.84 -0.37 2.64
N ARG A 101 -9.45 -1.43 3.18
CA ARG A 101 -10.03 -2.51 2.37
C ARG A 101 -11.25 -2.00 1.61
N ILE A 102 -11.32 -2.32 0.31
CA ILE A 102 -12.50 -1.94 -0.49
C ILE A 102 -13.78 -2.59 0.04
N SER A 103 -13.70 -3.81 0.55
CA SER A 103 -14.83 -4.51 1.19
C SER A 103 -15.34 -3.77 2.44
N ALA A 104 -14.45 -3.14 3.21
CA ALA A 104 -14.83 -2.38 4.41
C ALA A 104 -15.53 -1.06 4.02
N ILE A 105 -15.05 -0.39 2.97
CA ILE A 105 -15.69 0.81 2.41
C ILE A 105 -17.10 0.47 1.92
N LEU A 106 -17.24 -0.58 1.12
CA LEU A 106 -18.54 -1.00 0.57
C LEU A 106 -19.56 -1.32 1.66
N SER A 107 -19.14 -2.06 2.69
CA SER A 107 -20.00 -2.40 3.83
C SER A 107 -20.57 -1.16 4.52
N GLN A 108 -19.82 -0.04 4.57
CA GLN A 108 -20.28 1.20 5.19
C GLN A 108 -21.17 2.03 4.26
N LEU A 109 -21.00 1.91 2.94
CA LEU A 109 -21.78 2.62 1.94
C LEU A 109 -23.06 1.88 1.53
N GLY A 110 -23.36 0.73 2.13
CA GLY A 110 -24.49 -0.12 1.74
C GLY A 110 -24.31 -0.78 0.37
N GLY A 111 -23.07 -0.85 -0.12
CA GLY A 111 -22.74 -1.52 -1.38
C GLY A 111 -22.38 -2.98 -1.15
N GLU A 112 -22.68 -3.83 -2.12
CA GLU A 112 -22.26 -5.23 -2.15
C GLU A 112 -21.16 -5.43 -3.20
N LEU A 113 -20.28 -6.40 -2.96
CA LEU A 113 -19.32 -6.83 -3.98
C LEU A 113 -20.10 -7.56 -5.10
N PRO A 114 -19.84 -7.23 -6.39
CA PRO A 114 -20.49 -7.90 -7.53
C PRO A 114 -19.97 -9.32 -7.80
#